data_AF-A0A399HUB6-F1
#
_entry.id   AF-A0A399HUB6-F1
#
_cell.length_a   1.000
_cell.length_b   1.000
_cell.length_c   1.000
_cell.angle_alpha   90.00
_cell.angle_beta   90.00
_cell.angle_gamma   90.00
#
_symmetry.space_group_name_H-M   'P 1'
#
loop_
_entity.id
_entity.type
_entity.pdbx_description
1 polymer ?
#
loop_
_entity_poly.entity_id
_entity_poly.type
_entity_poly.pdbx_seq_one_letter_code
_entity_poly.pdbx_strand_id
1 'polypeptide(L)'
;MASIAKNNAFGMNCPSWNLPFPDGNLTAAEILAYLPHWLKSIDVVDRFVVHGAKAGHLAAMINEFRVQPLGQEFKPNSAMVMIKYAMRRAGYLDWTFGSHLEYEREIPRLEDDLSVTNFRTPNRTHPKIVTTATPKKVKVNEDCEPLDFKVLALHVKEHPSGDDALDLTRCVKYAIEHAEEKWLFPTDFQRLIAHLGGPVTVTLAHHDRQVFARHDNYVFSPVKSTPSKGQTPNSKIRTPRSINRMFIRDIDSVAISMSATPNKRAVDGLGKVLDGNKRRSSRLVGRQINFTQEPEIDVADKDYSDSPYNTPPKKRKPSRLPLTPNSSTDDDEFVQGESEPDEDIPEDNVSDVEEAASPVRTSRGRLAARKARSNIKAAFVPERRPLKLKVPGIGPSPQKAQRQRGVPSFMTSHYAPEVMDAAREYLNREPIYLTPPVLSEGRLRIDDYSIYLYSSPPHTSMEAMYASAYDHARFNGPRRHAPFRELHLLSQPYPNDTSDWAENIRWAKQQFAMFGSIWTEYDYSLECITAHRHEIGWVSEEVIRDGM
;
A
#
# COMPACT_ATOMS: atom_id res chain seq x y z
N MET A 1 26.64 -18.75 -26.20
CA MET A 1 26.03 -18.18 -24.98
C MET A 1 24.83 -19.04 -24.63
N ALA A 2 24.73 -19.52 -23.40
CA ALA A 2 23.56 -20.28 -22.95
C ALA A 2 22.31 -19.40 -23.10
N SER A 3 21.20 -19.98 -23.56
CA SER A 3 19.93 -19.25 -23.66
C SER A 3 19.52 -18.81 -22.26
N ILE A 4 19.30 -17.50 -22.09
CA ILE A 4 18.70 -16.97 -20.87
C ILE A 4 17.34 -17.64 -20.73
N ALA A 5 17.16 -18.35 -19.63
CA ALA A 5 15.87 -18.88 -19.23
C ALA A 5 14.80 -17.81 -19.41
N LYS A 6 13.78 -18.10 -20.23
CA LYS A 6 12.80 -17.07 -20.66
C LYS A 6 12.10 -16.35 -19.50
N ASN A 7 12.17 -16.89 -18.29
CA ASN A 7 11.47 -16.41 -17.11
C ASN A 7 12.38 -15.88 -15.99
N ASN A 8 13.69 -15.75 -16.23
CA ASN A 8 14.57 -15.11 -15.27
C ASN A 8 14.55 -13.59 -15.45
N ALA A 9 13.63 -12.94 -14.73
CA ALA A 9 13.42 -11.50 -14.80
C ALA A 9 14.64 -10.67 -14.35
N PHE A 10 15.62 -11.28 -13.66
CA PHE A 10 16.77 -10.58 -13.07
C PHE A 10 18.11 -10.97 -13.69
N GLY A 11 18.09 -11.78 -14.76
CA GLY A 11 19.28 -12.16 -15.52
C GLY A 11 19.93 -13.46 -15.06
N MET A 12 20.74 -14.06 -15.93
CA MET A 12 21.28 -15.42 -15.82
C MET A 12 22.06 -15.71 -14.53
N ASN A 13 22.66 -14.69 -13.90
CA ASN A 13 23.48 -14.86 -12.70
C ASN A 13 22.75 -14.43 -11.42
N CYS A 14 21.44 -14.19 -11.48
CA CYS A 14 20.68 -13.93 -10.28
C CYS A 14 20.58 -15.20 -9.44
N PRO A 15 20.83 -15.16 -8.11
CA PRO A 15 20.75 -16.34 -7.26
C PRO A 15 19.39 -17.02 -7.29
N SER A 16 19.39 -18.34 -7.09
CA SER A 16 18.17 -19.15 -7.03
C SER A 16 17.25 -18.69 -5.89
N TRP A 17 15.93 -18.78 -6.09
CA TRP A 17 14.96 -18.53 -5.03
C TRP A 17 15.01 -19.57 -3.89
N ASN A 18 15.60 -20.75 -4.14
CA ASN A 18 15.81 -21.80 -3.12
C ASN A 18 17.17 -21.67 -2.42
N LEU A 19 17.88 -20.54 -2.59
CA LEU A 19 19.07 -20.28 -1.78
C LEU A 19 18.66 -20.07 -0.32
N PRO A 20 19.22 -20.83 0.63
CA PRO A 20 18.86 -20.71 2.04
C PRO A 20 19.14 -19.31 2.58
N PHE A 21 18.38 -18.91 3.60
CA PHE A 21 18.62 -17.67 4.32
C PHE A 21 19.78 -17.86 5.31
N PRO A 22 20.67 -16.86 5.46
CA PRO A 22 21.67 -16.88 6.51
C PRO A 22 21.01 -16.60 7.87
N ASP A 23 21.75 -16.87 8.94
CA ASP A 23 21.42 -16.28 10.23
C ASP A 23 21.88 -14.82 10.24
N GLY A 24 21.05 -13.88 10.69
CA GLY A 24 21.43 -12.46 10.82
C GLY A 24 20.42 -11.46 10.23
N ASN A 25 20.78 -10.19 10.29
CA ASN A 25 19.93 -9.07 9.88
C ASN A 25 20.28 -8.63 8.46
N LEU A 26 19.24 -8.43 7.62
CA LEU A 26 19.37 -7.92 6.26
C LEU A 26 18.35 -6.80 6.05
N THR A 27 18.74 -5.70 5.40
CA THR A 27 17.76 -4.67 5.00
C THR A 27 16.92 -5.14 3.82
N ALA A 28 15.74 -4.53 3.62
CA ALA A 28 14.97 -4.75 2.39
C ALA A 28 15.77 -4.39 1.11
N ALA A 29 16.63 -3.37 1.18
CA ALA A 29 17.48 -2.96 0.07
C ALA A 29 18.53 -4.02 -0.27
N GLU A 30 19.18 -4.63 0.73
CA GLU A 30 20.13 -5.72 0.52
C GLU A 30 19.47 -6.96 -0.13
N ILE A 31 18.29 -7.33 0.35
CA ILE A 31 17.52 -8.43 -0.23
C ILE A 31 17.19 -8.14 -1.70
N LEU A 32 16.70 -6.94 -2.02
CA LEU A 32 16.31 -6.59 -3.39
C LEU A 32 17.50 -6.35 -4.33
N ALA A 33 18.64 -5.89 -3.81
CA ALA A 33 19.86 -5.69 -4.58
C ALA A 33 20.51 -7.02 -4.93
N TYR A 34 20.73 -7.90 -3.95
CA TYR A 34 21.52 -9.12 -4.13
C TYR A 34 20.68 -10.35 -4.44
N LEU A 35 19.47 -10.44 -3.88
CA LEU A 35 18.66 -11.66 -3.82
C LEU A 35 17.18 -11.41 -4.20
N PRO A 36 16.88 -10.72 -5.31
CA PRO A 36 15.51 -10.29 -5.63
C PRO A 36 14.53 -11.47 -5.84
N HIS A 37 15.03 -12.67 -6.16
CA HIS A 37 14.21 -13.88 -6.27
C HIS A 37 13.65 -14.35 -4.92
N TRP A 38 14.18 -13.88 -3.79
CA TRP A 38 13.60 -14.11 -2.47
C TRP A 38 12.25 -13.43 -2.26
N LEU A 39 11.80 -12.55 -3.16
CA LEU A 39 10.40 -12.11 -3.22
C LEU A 39 9.40 -13.25 -3.48
N LYS A 40 9.88 -14.47 -3.74
CA LYS A 40 9.08 -15.69 -3.79
C LYS A 40 8.96 -16.40 -2.44
N SER A 41 9.70 -15.99 -1.41
CA SER A 41 9.51 -16.50 -0.04
C SER A 41 8.32 -15.81 0.61
N ILE A 42 7.42 -16.59 1.21
CA ILE A 42 6.27 -16.03 1.94
C ILE A 42 6.70 -15.23 3.16
N ASP A 43 7.84 -15.57 3.77
CA ASP A 43 8.33 -14.88 4.98
C ASP A 43 8.91 -13.50 4.63
N VAL A 44 9.59 -13.38 3.48
CA VAL A 44 10.03 -12.07 2.95
C VAL A 44 8.83 -11.23 2.54
N VAL A 45 7.83 -11.83 1.90
CA VAL A 45 6.60 -11.13 1.52
C VAL A 45 5.86 -10.62 2.75
N ASP A 46 5.67 -11.47 3.76
CA ASP A 46 5.02 -11.11 5.02
C ASP A 46 5.71 -9.93 5.70
N ARG A 47 7.03 -10.04 5.92
CA ARG A 47 7.84 -8.96 6.48
C ARG A 47 7.70 -7.65 5.69
N PHE A 48 7.89 -7.69 4.38
CA PHE A 48 7.85 -6.48 3.56
C PHE A 48 6.47 -5.82 3.55
N VAL A 49 5.39 -6.61 3.40
CA VAL A 49 4.04 -6.07 3.32
C VAL A 49 3.56 -5.52 4.66
N VAL A 50 3.85 -6.20 5.77
CA VAL A 50 3.55 -5.71 7.12
C VAL A 50 4.25 -4.38 7.40
N HIS A 51 5.47 -4.19 6.86
CA HIS A 51 6.22 -2.94 7.00
C HIS A 51 5.91 -1.90 5.91
N GLY A 52 4.80 -2.05 5.19
CA GLY A 52 4.28 -1.02 4.28
C GLY A 52 4.89 -1.01 2.88
N ALA A 53 5.55 -2.09 2.46
CA ALA A 53 5.96 -2.25 1.06
C ALA A 53 4.75 -2.08 0.14
N LYS A 54 4.99 -1.60 -1.08
CA LYS A 54 4.04 -1.65 -2.19
C LYS A 54 4.78 -2.24 -3.39
N ALA A 55 4.05 -2.79 -4.35
CA ALA A 55 4.66 -3.28 -5.58
C ALA A 55 5.49 -2.20 -6.31
N GLY A 56 5.10 -0.92 -6.17
CA GLY A 56 5.88 0.23 -6.63
C GLY A 56 7.24 0.35 -5.94
N HIS A 57 7.30 0.28 -4.61
CA HIS A 57 8.56 0.39 -3.87
C HIS A 57 9.55 -0.70 -4.29
N LEU A 58 9.07 -1.96 -4.35
CA LEU A 58 9.91 -3.09 -4.70
C LEU A 58 10.49 -2.97 -6.11
N ALA A 59 9.67 -2.52 -7.07
CA ALA A 59 10.14 -2.31 -8.43
C ALA A 59 11.11 -1.13 -8.53
N ALA A 60 10.87 -0.04 -7.79
CA ALA A 60 11.76 1.13 -7.74
C ALA A 60 13.15 0.72 -7.24
N MET A 61 13.21 0.04 -6.09
CA MET A 61 14.45 -0.44 -5.50
C MET A 61 15.19 -1.45 -6.40
N ILE A 62 14.47 -2.36 -7.05
CA ILE A 62 15.08 -3.28 -8.03
C ILE A 62 15.69 -2.53 -9.22
N ASN A 63 15.05 -1.47 -9.73
CA ASN A 63 15.58 -0.64 -10.82
C ASN A 63 16.75 0.24 -10.40
N GLU A 64 16.77 0.64 -9.13
CA GLU A 64 17.86 1.39 -8.54
C GLU A 64 19.11 0.53 -8.43
N PHE A 65 19.01 -0.60 -7.73
CA PHE A 65 20.16 -1.43 -7.35
C PHE A 65 20.57 -2.46 -8.40
N ARG A 66 19.74 -2.81 -9.38
CA ARG A 66 20.05 -3.89 -10.34
C ARG A 66 19.99 -3.46 -11.80
N VAL A 67 20.92 -4.01 -12.58
CA VAL A 67 20.89 -3.96 -14.04
C VAL A 67 19.88 -4.98 -14.54
N GLN A 68 18.81 -4.48 -15.16
CA GLN A 68 17.78 -5.36 -15.71
C GLN A 68 18.22 -5.99 -17.03
N PRO A 69 17.85 -7.26 -17.29
CA PRO A 69 18.06 -7.87 -18.60
C PRO A 69 17.46 -7.00 -19.70
N LEU A 70 18.21 -6.84 -20.80
CA LEU A 70 17.79 -6.03 -21.96
C LEU A 70 17.62 -4.51 -21.66
N GLY A 71 18.06 -4.03 -20.50
CA GLY A 71 17.95 -2.62 -20.10
C GLY A 71 16.51 -2.14 -19.91
N GLN A 72 15.54 -3.06 -19.77
CA GLN A 72 14.14 -2.71 -19.57
C GLN A 72 13.86 -2.45 -18.09
N GLU A 73 13.13 -1.37 -17.79
CA GLU A 73 12.68 -1.08 -16.42
C GLU A 73 11.79 -2.21 -15.87
N PHE A 74 12.14 -2.71 -14.68
CA PHE A 74 11.35 -3.68 -13.93
C PHE A 74 10.06 -3.03 -13.45
N LYS A 75 8.92 -3.60 -13.83
CA LYS A 75 7.61 -2.97 -13.62
C LYS A 75 7.00 -3.37 -12.28
N PRO A 76 6.22 -2.48 -11.63
CA PRO A 76 5.47 -2.83 -10.42
C PRO A 76 4.56 -4.06 -10.58
N ASN A 77 3.94 -4.22 -11.76
CA ASN A 77 3.11 -5.39 -12.02
C ASN A 77 3.92 -6.71 -12.00
N SER A 78 5.19 -6.68 -12.39
CA SER A 78 6.07 -7.85 -12.34
C SER A 78 6.37 -8.26 -10.89
N ALA A 79 6.68 -7.29 -10.01
CA ALA A 79 6.81 -7.53 -8.57
C ALA A 79 5.52 -8.13 -7.99
N MET A 80 4.37 -7.52 -8.30
CA MET A 80 3.07 -7.97 -7.81
C MET A 80 2.76 -9.41 -8.25
N VAL A 81 3.00 -9.77 -9.52
CA VAL A 81 2.76 -11.12 -10.03
C VAL A 81 3.63 -12.14 -9.32
N MET A 82 4.90 -11.82 -9.06
CA MET A 82 5.84 -12.72 -8.38
C MET A 82 5.39 -13.04 -6.96
N ILE A 83 5.07 -12.01 -6.19
CA ILE A 83 4.61 -12.13 -4.80
C ILE A 83 3.28 -12.88 -4.73
N LYS A 84 2.32 -12.47 -5.58
CA LYS A 84 1.00 -13.09 -5.63
C LYS A 84 1.08 -14.57 -6.00
N TYR A 85 1.97 -14.94 -6.91
CA TYR A 85 2.18 -16.33 -7.28
C TYR A 85 2.70 -17.15 -6.09
N ALA A 86 3.70 -16.64 -5.37
CA ALA A 86 4.26 -17.29 -4.20
C ALA A 86 3.22 -17.50 -3.09
N MET A 87 2.51 -16.43 -2.70
CA MET A 87 1.47 -16.50 -1.66
C MET A 87 0.37 -17.50 -2.02
N ARG A 88 -0.11 -17.49 -3.26
CA ARG A 88 -1.15 -18.42 -3.71
C ARG A 88 -0.69 -19.87 -3.70
N ARG A 89 0.56 -20.11 -4.09
CA ARG A 89 1.14 -21.46 -4.04
C ARG A 89 1.33 -21.98 -2.63
N ALA A 90 1.54 -21.10 -1.66
CA ALA A 90 1.60 -21.46 -0.24
C ALA A 90 0.22 -21.65 0.42
N GLY A 91 -0.87 -21.66 -0.36
CA GLY A 91 -2.23 -21.92 0.14
C GLY A 91 -3.08 -20.67 0.35
N TYR A 92 -2.52 -19.46 0.21
CA TYR A 92 -3.28 -18.20 0.32
C TYR A 92 -3.96 -17.83 -1.01
N LEU A 93 -4.95 -18.62 -1.43
CA LEU A 93 -5.55 -18.57 -2.78
C LEU A 93 -6.13 -17.20 -3.18
N ASP A 94 -6.82 -16.54 -2.24
CA ASP A 94 -7.46 -15.24 -2.45
C ASP A 94 -6.56 -14.06 -2.06
N TRP A 95 -5.28 -14.34 -1.82
CA TRP A 95 -4.35 -13.32 -1.36
C TRP A 95 -4.22 -12.18 -2.37
N THR A 96 -4.28 -10.98 -1.83
CA THR A 96 -3.95 -9.74 -2.51
C THR A 96 -3.11 -8.87 -1.58
N PHE A 97 -2.42 -7.90 -2.14
CA PHE A 97 -1.63 -6.95 -1.37
C PHE A 97 -2.48 -6.24 -0.29
N GLY A 98 -3.72 -5.87 -0.62
CA GLY A 98 -4.63 -5.17 0.30
C GLY A 98 -5.31 -6.07 1.33
N SER A 99 -5.39 -7.38 1.08
CA SER A 99 -5.95 -8.35 2.04
C SER A 99 -4.87 -9.03 2.89
N HIS A 100 -3.59 -8.68 2.72
CA HIS A 100 -2.49 -9.37 3.39
C HIS A 100 -2.64 -9.35 4.92
N LEU A 101 -3.05 -8.21 5.50
CA LEU A 101 -3.24 -8.06 6.95
C LEU A 101 -4.46 -8.82 7.50
N GLU A 102 -5.33 -9.37 6.64
CA GLU A 102 -6.49 -10.16 7.06
C GLU A 102 -6.14 -11.63 7.33
N TYR A 103 -4.95 -12.07 6.90
CA TYR A 103 -4.50 -13.45 7.11
C TYR A 103 -3.81 -13.63 8.46
N GLU A 104 -4.01 -14.79 9.07
CA GLU A 104 -3.31 -15.17 10.29
C GLU A 104 -1.81 -15.32 10.00
N ARG A 105 -0.99 -14.73 10.88
CA ARG A 105 0.46 -14.74 10.79
C ARG A 105 1.01 -15.78 11.76
N GLU A 106 1.85 -16.67 11.24
CA GLU A 106 2.55 -17.66 12.07
C GLU A 106 3.59 -16.99 12.97
N ILE A 107 4.23 -15.93 12.48
CA ILE A 107 5.32 -15.23 13.15
C ILE A 107 4.96 -13.75 13.25
N PRO A 108 4.83 -13.18 14.47
CA PRO A 108 4.71 -11.74 14.63
C PRO A 108 5.95 -11.03 14.06
N ARG A 109 5.74 -10.03 13.21
CA ARG A 109 6.80 -9.18 12.66
C ARG A 109 6.82 -7.86 13.43
N LEU A 110 7.84 -7.70 14.27
CA LEU A 110 8.12 -6.43 14.93
C LEU A 110 8.83 -5.50 13.94
N GLU A 111 8.59 -4.19 14.06
CA GLU A 111 9.09 -3.20 13.11
C GLU A 111 10.63 -3.08 13.12
N ASP A 112 11.27 -3.41 14.24
CA ASP A 112 12.72 -3.42 14.44
C ASP A 112 13.38 -4.77 14.10
N ASP A 113 12.59 -5.80 13.77
CA ASP A 113 13.11 -7.12 13.43
C ASP A 113 13.47 -7.23 11.95
N LEU A 114 14.76 -7.02 11.66
CA LEU A 114 15.35 -7.23 10.34
C LEU A 114 15.97 -8.61 10.16
N SER A 115 15.77 -9.51 11.12
CA SER A 115 16.32 -10.86 11.07
C SER A 115 15.69 -11.63 9.92
N VAL A 116 16.54 -12.35 9.18
CA VAL A 116 16.10 -13.38 8.22
C VAL A 116 16.36 -14.79 8.74
N THR A 117 16.78 -14.92 10.01
CA THR A 117 16.93 -16.21 10.68
C THR A 117 15.59 -16.95 10.67
N ASN A 118 15.62 -18.23 10.33
CA ASN A 118 14.46 -19.12 10.18
C ASN A 118 13.50 -18.79 9.02
N PHE A 119 13.83 -17.87 8.12
CA PHE A 119 13.02 -17.67 6.92
C PHE A 119 13.04 -18.93 6.06
N ARG A 120 11.89 -19.26 5.49
CA ARG A 120 11.71 -20.47 4.69
C ARG A 120 11.80 -20.13 3.20
N THR A 121 12.53 -20.97 2.50
CA THR A 121 12.64 -20.95 1.05
C THR A 121 11.36 -21.48 0.37
N PRO A 122 11.11 -21.15 -0.91
CA PRO A 122 9.95 -21.62 -1.66
C PRO A 122 9.80 -23.14 -1.74
N ASN A 123 10.90 -23.89 -1.83
CA ASN A 123 10.86 -25.35 -1.81
C ASN A 123 10.32 -25.94 -0.49
N ARG A 124 10.44 -25.22 0.64
CA ARG A 124 9.92 -25.66 1.94
C ARG A 124 8.45 -25.28 2.14
N THR A 125 8.05 -24.10 1.68
CA THR A 125 6.70 -23.56 1.92
C THR A 125 5.70 -23.95 0.85
N HIS A 126 6.14 -24.07 -0.40
CA HIS A 126 5.28 -24.39 -1.52
C HIS A 126 6.05 -25.12 -2.64
N PRO A 127 6.59 -26.33 -2.35
CA PRO A 127 7.33 -27.12 -3.32
C PRO A 127 6.56 -27.28 -4.62
N LYS A 128 7.27 -27.31 -5.75
CA LYS A 128 6.67 -27.62 -7.05
C LYS A 128 6.19 -29.07 -7.04
N ILE A 129 5.02 -29.30 -7.62
CA ILE A 129 4.50 -30.66 -7.79
C ILE A 129 5.33 -31.31 -8.90
N VAL A 130 6.06 -32.36 -8.55
CA VAL A 130 6.86 -33.14 -9.48
C VAL A 130 6.05 -34.36 -9.90
N THR A 131 5.42 -34.30 -11.08
CA THR A 131 4.61 -35.42 -11.62
C THR A 131 5.47 -36.59 -12.08
N THR A 132 6.72 -36.32 -12.49
CA THR A 132 7.67 -37.29 -13.00
C THR A 132 8.99 -37.13 -12.27
N ALA A 133 9.41 -38.17 -11.54
CA ALA A 133 10.61 -38.16 -10.70
C ALA A 133 11.91 -38.26 -11.53
N THR A 134 12.10 -37.35 -12.48
CA THR A 134 13.40 -37.21 -13.15
C THR A 134 14.36 -36.45 -12.23
N PRO A 135 15.67 -36.79 -12.19
CA PRO A 135 16.63 -36.13 -11.31
C PRO A 135 16.61 -34.60 -11.45
N LYS A 136 16.40 -34.08 -12.68
CA LYS A 136 16.27 -32.65 -12.95
C LYS A 136 15.05 -32.02 -12.28
N LYS A 137 13.90 -32.69 -12.31
CA LYS A 137 12.65 -32.17 -11.70
C LYS A 137 12.68 -32.25 -10.19
N VAL A 138 13.32 -33.27 -9.62
CA VAL A 138 13.52 -33.40 -8.17
C VAL A 138 14.40 -32.26 -7.63
N LYS A 139 15.49 -31.91 -8.33
CA LYS A 139 16.38 -30.78 -8.00
C LYS A 139 15.68 -29.43 -7.87
N VAL A 140 14.50 -29.23 -8.48
CA VAL A 140 13.76 -27.97 -8.40
C VAL A 140 13.23 -27.68 -6.99
N ASN A 141 13.09 -28.72 -6.16
CA ASN A 141 12.67 -28.60 -4.76
C ASN A 141 13.83 -28.81 -3.78
N GLU A 142 15.06 -28.93 -4.25
CA GLU A 142 16.24 -29.00 -3.39
C GLU A 142 16.72 -27.59 -3.01
N ASP A 143 17.39 -27.50 -1.88
CA ASP A 143 18.08 -26.27 -1.48
C ASP A 143 19.19 -25.98 -2.48
N CYS A 144 19.36 -24.71 -2.85
CA CYS A 144 20.44 -24.31 -3.73
C CYS A 144 21.78 -24.44 -3.00
N GLU A 145 22.81 -24.93 -3.70
CA GLU A 145 24.17 -24.95 -3.17
C GLU A 145 24.64 -23.54 -2.80
N PRO A 146 25.48 -23.41 -1.74
CA PRO A 146 26.11 -22.16 -1.38
C PRO A 146 26.92 -21.57 -2.55
N LEU A 147 26.88 -20.24 -2.67
CA LEU A 147 27.52 -19.50 -3.75
C LEU A 147 28.60 -18.57 -3.20
N ASP A 148 29.61 -18.26 -4.01
CA ASP A 148 30.64 -17.28 -3.62
C ASP A 148 30.00 -15.89 -3.48
N PHE A 149 30.30 -15.16 -2.40
CA PHE A 149 29.77 -13.80 -2.18
C PHE A 149 29.99 -12.88 -3.37
N LYS A 150 31.08 -13.06 -4.14
CA LYS A 150 31.37 -12.28 -5.35
C LYS A 150 30.28 -12.42 -6.42
N VAL A 151 29.62 -13.58 -6.48
CA VAL A 151 28.54 -13.86 -7.44
C VAL A 151 27.32 -12.99 -7.14
N LEU A 152 27.06 -12.63 -5.88
CA LEU A 152 25.96 -11.75 -5.51
C LEU A 152 26.09 -10.35 -6.11
N ALA A 153 27.32 -9.90 -6.38
CA ALA A 153 27.59 -8.61 -7.01
C ALA A 153 27.26 -8.58 -8.52
N LEU A 154 27.03 -9.74 -9.14
CA LEU A 154 26.73 -9.81 -10.57
C LEU A 154 25.35 -9.19 -10.86
N HIS A 155 25.33 -8.27 -11.83
CA HIS A 155 24.15 -7.48 -12.23
C HIS A 155 23.64 -6.52 -11.15
N VAL A 156 24.44 -6.26 -10.10
CA VAL A 156 24.21 -5.13 -9.19
C VAL A 156 24.69 -3.86 -9.88
N LYS A 157 23.78 -2.91 -10.09
CA LYS A 157 24.05 -1.59 -10.66
C LYS A 157 24.70 -0.68 -9.62
N GLU A 158 24.16 -0.71 -8.42
CA GLU A 158 24.61 0.08 -7.28
C GLU A 158 24.50 -0.77 -6.03
N HIS A 159 25.58 -0.86 -5.27
CA HIS A 159 25.54 -1.53 -3.97
C HIS A 159 24.77 -0.66 -2.98
N PRO A 160 23.87 -1.23 -2.16
CA PRO A 160 23.28 -0.50 -1.05
C PRO A 160 24.36 0.22 -0.23
N SER A 161 24.03 1.39 0.32
CA SER A 161 24.95 2.19 1.12
C SER A 161 24.20 3.01 2.17
N GLY A 162 24.91 3.56 3.15
CA GLY A 162 24.30 4.33 4.24
C GLY A 162 23.21 3.53 4.95
N ASP A 163 22.04 4.15 5.12
CA ASP A 163 20.87 3.58 5.80
C ASP A 163 20.21 2.40 5.06
N ASP A 164 20.62 2.11 3.83
CA ASP A 164 20.15 0.96 3.04
C ASP A 164 21.07 -0.27 3.16
N ALA A 165 22.23 -0.15 3.80
CA ALA A 165 23.21 -1.22 3.92
C ALA A 165 23.40 -1.70 5.37
N LEU A 166 23.55 -3.02 5.55
CA LEU A 166 24.00 -3.65 6.78
C LEU A 166 25.14 -4.64 6.43
N ASP A 167 25.08 -5.84 6.99
CA ASP A 167 26.18 -6.79 6.98
C ASP A 167 26.38 -7.47 5.61
N LEU A 168 25.31 -7.73 4.84
CA LEU A 168 25.45 -8.39 3.53
C LEU A 168 26.19 -7.53 2.53
N THR A 169 25.94 -6.24 2.52
CA THR A 169 26.70 -5.30 1.69
C THR A 169 28.18 -5.30 2.06
N ARG A 170 28.51 -5.31 3.35
CA ARG A 170 29.89 -5.37 3.82
C ARG A 170 30.57 -6.67 3.37
N CYS A 171 29.90 -7.80 3.56
CA CYS A 171 30.39 -9.12 3.15
C CYS A 171 30.63 -9.19 1.63
N VAL A 172 29.68 -8.71 0.82
CA VAL A 172 29.82 -8.71 -0.65
C VAL A 172 30.97 -7.79 -1.09
N LYS A 173 31.06 -6.56 -0.56
CA LYS A 173 32.15 -5.63 -0.91
C LYS A 173 33.52 -6.21 -0.53
N TYR A 174 33.65 -6.75 0.68
CA TYR A 174 34.88 -7.39 1.12
C TYR A 174 35.28 -8.53 0.20
N ALA A 175 34.34 -9.40 -0.18
CA ALA A 175 34.62 -10.51 -1.08
C ALA A 175 35.06 -10.03 -2.48
N ILE A 176 34.53 -8.91 -2.99
CA ILE A 176 35.01 -8.32 -4.26
C ILE A 176 36.45 -7.82 -4.13
N GLU A 177 36.78 -7.16 -3.02
CA GLU A 177 38.11 -6.58 -2.77
C GLU A 177 39.18 -7.66 -2.51
N HIS A 178 38.79 -8.80 -1.93
CA HIS A 178 39.66 -9.91 -1.56
C HIS A 178 39.35 -11.13 -2.44
N ALA A 179 39.67 -10.99 -3.73
CA ALA A 179 39.32 -11.96 -4.77
C ALA A 179 39.98 -13.35 -4.57
N GLU A 180 41.04 -13.42 -3.81
CA GLU A 180 41.77 -14.64 -3.42
C GLU A 180 41.08 -15.43 -2.29
N GLU A 181 40.32 -14.75 -1.43
CA GLU A 181 39.59 -15.40 -0.35
C GLU A 181 38.28 -16.00 -0.87
N LYS A 182 37.95 -17.22 -0.45
CA LYS A 182 36.72 -17.90 -0.86
C LYS A 182 35.75 -17.95 0.31
N TRP A 183 34.78 -17.05 0.27
CA TRP A 183 33.68 -16.98 1.23
C TRP A 183 32.38 -17.42 0.56
N LEU A 184 31.63 -18.32 1.21
CA LEU A 184 30.38 -18.85 0.65
C LEU A 184 29.15 -18.30 1.38
N PHE A 185 28.19 -17.78 0.62
CA PHE A 185 26.87 -17.40 1.11
C PHE A 185 25.87 -18.55 0.88
N PRO A 186 24.99 -18.85 1.85
CA PRO A 186 24.83 -18.20 3.17
C PRO A 186 25.74 -18.78 4.27
N THR A 187 26.45 -19.88 4.01
CA THR A 187 27.06 -20.73 5.05
C THR A 187 28.14 -20.04 5.88
N ASP A 188 28.97 -19.21 5.26
CA ASP A 188 30.03 -18.47 5.94
C ASP A 188 29.62 -17.04 6.34
N PHE A 189 28.35 -16.66 6.18
CA PHE A 189 27.90 -15.27 6.42
C PHE A 189 28.25 -14.78 7.84
N GLN A 190 27.91 -15.56 8.87
CA GLN A 190 28.24 -15.21 10.26
C GLN A 190 29.75 -15.21 10.53
N ARG A 191 30.50 -16.12 9.90
CA ARG A 191 31.97 -16.17 10.04
C ARG A 191 32.63 -14.96 9.41
N LEU A 192 32.15 -14.53 8.23
CA LEU A 192 32.64 -13.34 7.55
C LEU A 192 32.27 -12.08 8.33
N ILE A 193 31.06 -11.97 8.90
CA ILE A 193 30.71 -10.86 9.79
C ILE A 193 31.67 -10.78 10.99
N ALA A 194 31.94 -11.90 11.65
CA ALA A 194 32.89 -11.95 12.75
C ALA A 194 34.30 -11.53 12.31
N HIS A 195 34.75 -11.97 11.13
CA HIS A 195 36.02 -11.56 10.51
C HIS A 195 36.08 -10.05 10.25
N LEU A 196 34.95 -9.43 9.88
CA LEU A 196 34.82 -7.99 9.63
C LEU A 196 34.63 -7.15 10.92
N GLY A 197 34.83 -7.74 12.11
CA GLY A 197 34.72 -7.03 13.38
C GLY A 197 33.34 -7.06 14.03
N GLY A 198 32.46 -7.97 13.59
CA GLY A 198 31.12 -8.18 14.15
C GLY A 198 29.99 -7.49 13.39
N PRO A 199 28.74 -7.74 13.81
CA PRO A 199 27.54 -7.24 13.14
C PRO A 199 27.39 -5.72 13.28
N VAL A 200 26.87 -5.07 12.24
CA VAL A 200 26.53 -3.63 12.30
C VAL A 200 25.37 -3.40 13.25
N THR A 201 25.44 -2.33 14.04
CA THR A 201 24.33 -1.89 14.89
C THR A 201 23.14 -1.42 14.02
N VAL A 202 22.00 -2.09 14.18
CA VAL A 202 20.76 -1.70 13.50
C VAL A 202 20.22 -0.41 14.11
N THR A 203 20.20 0.65 13.33
CA THR A 203 19.48 1.91 13.61
C THR A 203 18.07 1.90 13.00
N LEU A 204 17.20 2.79 13.49
CA LEU A 204 15.85 3.03 12.96
C LEU A 204 15.82 3.27 11.45
N ALA A 205 16.87 3.88 10.89
CA ALA A 205 16.94 4.22 9.47
C ALA A 205 17.06 2.99 8.55
N HIS A 206 17.53 1.85 9.09
CA HIS A 206 17.58 0.58 8.37
C HIS A 206 16.25 -0.18 8.34
N HIS A 207 15.26 0.24 9.16
CA HIS A 207 13.99 -0.47 9.24
C HIS A 207 13.28 -0.45 7.89
N ASP A 208 12.62 -1.56 7.54
CA ASP A 208 11.99 -1.73 6.22
C ASP A 208 11.03 -0.58 5.89
N ARG A 209 10.26 -0.08 6.88
CA ARG A 209 9.35 1.05 6.68
C ARG A 209 10.10 2.29 6.19
N GLN A 210 11.24 2.59 6.79
CA GLN A 210 12.07 3.74 6.42
C GLN A 210 12.71 3.53 5.05
N VAL A 211 13.21 2.31 4.78
CA VAL A 211 13.73 1.91 3.46
C VAL A 211 12.68 2.13 2.38
N PHE A 212 11.44 1.69 2.59
CA PHE A 212 10.36 1.88 1.62
C PHE A 212 9.93 3.34 1.48
N ALA A 213 9.87 4.10 2.59
CA ALA A 213 9.51 5.52 2.57
C ALA A 213 10.46 6.37 1.72
N ARG A 214 11.76 6.03 1.69
CA ARG A 214 12.74 6.68 0.81
C ARG A 214 12.39 6.55 -0.68
N HIS A 215 11.64 5.50 -1.04
CA HIS A 215 11.29 5.17 -2.42
C HIS A 215 9.83 5.48 -2.78
N ASP A 216 9.06 6.15 -1.90
CA ASP A 216 7.65 6.53 -2.17
C ASP A 216 7.52 7.49 -3.37
N ASN A 217 8.55 8.30 -3.63
CA ASN A 217 8.54 9.33 -4.68
C ASN A 217 9.10 8.85 -6.03
N TYR A 218 9.40 7.56 -6.19
CA TYR A 218 9.93 7.05 -7.45
C TYR A 218 8.88 7.12 -8.56
N VAL A 219 9.20 7.86 -9.64
CA VAL A 219 8.31 8.03 -10.79
C VAL A 219 8.69 7.04 -11.89
N PHE A 220 7.86 6.03 -12.08
CA PHE A 220 8.00 5.09 -13.21
C PHE A 220 7.77 5.80 -14.53
N SER A 221 8.55 5.42 -15.55
CA SER A 221 8.31 5.91 -16.91
C SER A 221 6.89 5.54 -17.34
N PRO A 222 6.08 6.49 -17.85
CA PRO A 222 4.74 6.18 -18.31
C PRO A 222 4.85 5.08 -19.37
N VAL A 223 4.05 4.03 -19.22
CA VAL A 223 3.98 2.96 -20.22
C VAL A 223 3.65 3.63 -21.53
N LYS A 224 4.62 3.67 -22.46
CA LYS A 224 4.38 4.13 -23.83
C LYS A 224 3.26 3.25 -24.35
N SER A 225 2.03 3.78 -24.36
CA SER A 225 0.88 3.08 -24.87
C SER A 225 1.24 2.75 -26.30
N THR A 226 1.50 1.47 -26.58
CA THR A 226 1.72 1.02 -27.95
C THR A 226 0.51 1.55 -28.71
N PRO A 227 0.72 2.41 -29.73
CA PRO A 227 -0.39 2.99 -30.47
C PRO A 227 -1.23 1.82 -30.92
N SER A 228 -2.46 1.75 -30.39
CA SER A 228 -3.44 0.73 -30.70
C SER A 228 -3.37 0.52 -32.21
N LYS A 229 -2.77 -0.60 -32.65
CA LYS A 229 -2.71 -0.93 -34.08
C LYS A 229 -4.16 -0.90 -34.51
N GLY A 230 -4.47 0.09 -35.36
CA GLY A 230 -5.81 0.62 -35.53
C GLY A 230 -6.85 -0.48 -35.45
N GLN A 231 -7.75 -0.36 -34.46
CA GLN A 231 -9.10 -0.85 -34.70
C GLN A 231 -9.52 -0.21 -36.01
N THR A 232 -9.46 -1.00 -37.08
CA THR A 232 -10.04 -0.63 -38.35
C THR A 232 -11.46 -0.18 -38.02
N PRO A 233 -11.87 1.03 -38.41
CA PRO A 233 -13.25 1.41 -38.27
C PRO A 233 -14.01 0.45 -39.18
N ASN A 234 -14.62 -0.58 -38.59
CA ASN A 234 -15.68 -1.33 -39.25
C ASN A 234 -16.83 -0.34 -39.44
N SER A 235 -16.72 0.44 -40.51
CA SER A 235 -17.76 1.24 -41.10
C SER A 235 -18.89 0.27 -41.44
N LYS A 236 -19.86 0.15 -40.54
CA LYS A 236 -21.18 -0.33 -40.91
C LYS A 236 -21.66 0.57 -42.02
N ILE A 237 -21.67 0.03 -43.23
CA ILE A 237 -22.34 0.54 -44.42
C ILE A 237 -23.77 0.89 -44.00
N ARG A 238 -24.05 2.18 -43.79
CA ARG A 238 -25.40 2.71 -43.72
C ARG A 238 -25.76 3.14 -45.14
N THR A 239 -26.82 2.53 -45.65
CA THR A 239 -27.45 2.83 -46.93
C THR A 239 -27.92 4.29 -47.00
N PRO A 240 -27.95 4.89 -48.20
CA PRO A 240 -28.22 6.31 -48.38
C PRO A 240 -29.73 6.59 -48.32
N ARG A 241 -30.14 7.49 -47.42
CA ARG A 241 -31.37 8.26 -47.60
C ARG A 241 -31.00 9.70 -47.94
N SER A 242 -31.26 10.00 -49.22
CA SER A 242 -31.46 11.31 -49.82
C SER A 242 -32.24 12.28 -48.92
N ILE A 243 -31.80 13.54 -48.85
CA ILE A 243 -32.54 14.74 -49.30
C ILE A 243 -31.72 16.00 -48.92
N ASN A 244 -31.07 16.54 -49.94
CA ASN A 244 -31.10 17.93 -50.44
C ASN A 244 -31.09 19.19 -49.54
N ARG A 245 -30.27 20.15 -50.05
CA ARG A 245 -30.27 21.64 -49.94
C ARG A 245 -29.73 22.25 -48.64
N MET A 246 -28.92 23.31 -48.62
CA MET A 246 -28.39 24.24 -49.64
C MET A 246 -27.19 25.01 -49.01
N PHE A 247 -26.11 25.22 -49.78
CA PHE A 247 -25.49 26.53 -50.09
C PHE A 247 -25.60 27.65 -49.04
N ILE A 248 -24.50 28.24 -48.54
CA ILE A 248 -23.71 29.36 -49.13
C ILE A 248 -22.40 29.41 -48.28
N ARG A 249 -21.17 29.20 -48.81
CA ARG A 249 -20.17 30.19 -49.31
C ARG A 249 -20.11 31.46 -48.43
N ASP A 250 -19.03 32.11 -48.03
CA ASP A 250 -17.66 32.28 -48.51
C ASP A 250 -17.01 33.20 -47.43
N ILE A 251 -15.74 33.00 -47.04
CA ILE A 251 -14.57 33.83 -47.43
C ILE A 251 -14.10 34.84 -46.35
N ASP A 252 -12.81 34.70 -46.04
CA ASP A 252 -11.77 35.69 -45.74
C ASP A 252 -11.76 36.60 -44.48
N SER A 253 -10.73 36.31 -43.66
CA SER A 253 -9.50 37.11 -43.51
C SER A 253 -9.44 38.31 -42.54
N VAL A 254 -8.32 38.30 -41.79
CA VAL A 254 -7.42 39.44 -41.47
C VAL A 254 -7.88 40.47 -40.43
N ALA A 255 -7.30 40.31 -39.23
CA ALA A 255 -6.43 41.24 -38.49
C ALA A 255 -6.84 42.69 -38.13
N ILE A 256 -6.22 43.11 -37.01
CA ILE A 256 -5.83 44.48 -36.60
C ILE A 256 -6.70 45.18 -35.54
N SER A 257 -6.00 45.55 -34.45
CA SER A 257 -6.17 46.72 -33.56
C SER A 257 -7.49 46.90 -32.79
N MET A 258 -7.56 47.66 -31.70
CA MET A 258 -6.69 48.23 -30.66
C MET A 258 -7.70 48.97 -29.77
N SER A 259 -7.34 49.21 -28.50
CA SER A 259 -7.90 50.27 -27.63
C SER A 259 -9.35 50.07 -27.15
N ALA A 260 -9.82 50.60 -26.03
CA ALA A 260 -9.23 51.14 -24.82
C ALA A 260 -10.42 51.42 -23.88
N THR A 261 -10.33 50.96 -22.63
CA THR A 261 -10.92 51.63 -21.43
C THR A 261 -12.46 51.73 -21.33
N PRO A 262 -13.03 52.32 -20.26
CA PRO A 262 -13.33 51.62 -19.01
C PRO A 262 -14.81 51.84 -18.60
N ASN A 263 -15.35 51.06 -17.64
CA ASN A 263 -16.37 51.65 -16.76
C ASN A 263 -16.54 50.95 -15.41
N LYS A 264 -16.54 51.81 -14.39
CA LYS A 264 -16.86 51.59 -12.99
C LYS A 264 -18.37 51.34 -12.81
N ARG A 265 -18.70 50.51 -11.80
CA ARG A 265 -19.72 50.69 -10.72
C ARG A 265 -19.95 49.31 -10.10
N ALA A 266 -19.46 49.02 -8.91
CA ALA A 266 -19.92 49.44 -7.59
C ALA A 266 -21.15 48.67 -7.09
N VAL A 267 -21.03 48.27 -5.81
CA VAL A 267 -22.08 47.98 -4.82
C VAL A 267 -22.43 46.50 -4.57
N ASP A 268 -21.97 46.07 -3.39
CA ASP A 268 -22.59 45.23 -2.35
C ASP A 268 -23.49 44.04 -2.72
N GLY A 269 -23.11 42.89 -2.16
CA GLY A 269 -23.96 41.71 -2.06
C GLY A 269 -23.38 40.70 -1.08
N LEU A 270 -23.74 40.87 0.20
CA LEU A 270 -23.52 39.92 1.29
C LEU A 270 -23.88 38.47 0.92
N GLY A 271 -22.98 37.56 1.28
CA GLY A 271 -23.30 36.28 1.92
C GLY A 271 -23.97 35.20 1.06
N LYS A 272 -23.20 34.16 0.73
CA LYS A 272 -23.63 32.77 0.96
C LYS A 272 -22.47 31.78 0.78
N VAL A 273 -22.19 31.11 1.89
CA VAL A 273 -21.47 29.84 1.98
C VAL A 273 -22.15 28.83 1.06
N LEU A 274 -21.39 28.21 0.15
CA LEU A 274 -21.82 27.01 -0.57
C LEU A 274 -20.77 25.92 -0.37
N ASP A 275 -21.19 24.94 0.42
CA ASP A 275 -20.56 23.65 0.62
C ASP A 275 -20.42 22.85 -0.68
N GLY A 276 -19.31 22.13 -0.79
CA GLY A 276 -19.32 20.73 -1.24
C GLY A 276 -19.51 20.45 -2.74
N ASN A 277 -18.44 20.60 -3.53
CA ASN A 277 -18.35 20.00 -4.86
C ASN A 277 -18.11 18.48 -4.78
N LYS A 278 -19.17 17.70 -4.53
CA LYS A 278 -19.20 16.25 -4.82
C LYS A 278 -19.53 16.05 -6.30
N ARG A 279 -18.52 15.71 -7.11
CA ARG A 279 -18.68 15.25 -8.50
C ARG A 279 -19.51 13.95 -8.53
N ARG A 280 -20.80 14.06 -8.86
CA ARG A 280 -21.67 12.94 -9.27
C ARG A 280 -21.53 12.72 -10.78
N SER A 281 -21.07 11.54 -11.18
CA SER A 281 -21.16 11.06 -12.57
C SER A 281 -22.58 10.58 -12.87
N SER A 282 -23.39 11.44 -13.47
CA SER A 282 -24.70 11.08 -14.02
C SER A 282 -24.53 10.56 -15.45
N ARG A 283 -24.41 9.24 -15.64
CA ARG A 283 -24.64 8.57 -16.93
C ARG A 283 -24.96 7.10 -16.69
N LEU A 284 -26.24 6.81 -16.50
CA LEU A 284 -26.95 5.56 -16.84
C LEU A 284 -28.30 5.54 -16.12
N VAL A 285 -29.29 6.21 -16.69
CA VAL A 285 -30.71 5.98 -16.36
C VAL A 285 -31.44 5.93 -17.69
N GLY A 286 -32.04 4.78 -18.01
CA GLY A 286 -32.91 4.64 -19.18
C GLY A 286 -32.81 3.31 -19.93
N ARG A 287 -32.99 2.17 -19.25
CA ARG A 287 -33.52 0.95 -19.89
C ARG A 287 -34.41 0.20 -18.91
N GLN A 288 -35.70 0.13 -19.22
CA GLN A 288 -36.64 -0.78 -18.59
C GLN A 288 -36.33 -2.21 -19.07
N ILE A 289 -36.25 -3.16 -18.14
CA ILE A 289 -36.17 -4.59 -18.42
C ILE A 289 -37.38 -5.22 -17.73
N ASN A 290 -38.28 -5.79 -18.52
CA ASN A 290 -39.42 -6.58 -18.04
C ASN A 290 -38.91 -7.95 -17.56
N PHE A 291 -39.26 -8.32 -16.33
CA PHE A 291 -39.08 -9.66 -15.78
C PHE A 291 -40.46 -10.29 -15.56
N THR A 292 -40.88 -11.10 -16.53
CA THR A 292 -41.97 -12.06 -16.33
C THR A 292 -41.71 -13.24 -17.26
N GLN A 293 -41.15 -14.31 -16.71
CA GLN A 293 -41.52 -15.70 -17.01
C GLN A 293 -40.63 -16.67 -16.22
N GLU A 294 -41.29 -17.58 -15.51
CA GLU A 294 -40.73 -18.73 -14.82
C GLU A 294 -40.31 -19.81 -15.83
N PRO A 295 -39.25 -20.61 -15.57
CA PRO A 295 -38.94 -21.74 -16.43
C PRO A 295 -39.68 -22.99 -15.96
N GLU A 296 -40.53 -23.47 -16.87
CA GLU A 296 -41.12 -24.81 -16.89
C GLU A 296 -40.03 -25.85 -17.19
N ILE A 297 -40.11 -26.97 -16.49
CA ILE A 297 -39.26 -28.16 -16.68
C ILE A 297 -39.79 -28.88 -17.91
N ASP A 298 -38.92 -29.25 -18.84
CA ASP A 298 -39.23 -30.41 -19.69
C ASP A 298 -38.00 -31.23 -20.06
N VAL A 299 -38.25 -32.53 -20.02
CA VAL A 299 -37.34 -33.66 -20.18
C VAL A 299 -37.69 -34.31 -21.52
N ALA A 300 -36.77 -34.32 -22.50
CA ALA A 300 -36.73 -35.33 -23.58
C ALA A 300 -35.60 -35.06 -24.59
N ASP A 301 -35.17 -36.15 -25.23
CA ASP A 301 -34.37 -36.30 -26.47
C ASP A 301 -32.87 -36.00 -26.35
N LYS A 302 -31.96 -36.98 -26.14
CA LYS A 302 -31.68 -38.25 -26.86
C LYS A 302 -31.39 -38.08 -28.36
N ASP A 303 -30.10 -38.20 -28.66
CA ASP A 303 -29.45 -38.76 -29.86
C ASP A 303 -29.94 -38.30 -31.23
N TYR A 304 -29.15 -37.49 -31.94
CA TYR A 304 -28.96 -37.68 -33.38
C TYR A 304 -27.62 -37.11 -33.87
N SER A 305 -26.93 -37.96 -34.60
CA SER A 305 -25.59 -37.84 -35.17
C SER A 305 -25.52 -37.00 -36.45
N ASP A 306 -24.27 -36.66 -36.81
CA ASP A 306 -23.75 -36.31 -38.15
C ASP A 306 -24.10 -34.95 -38.77
N SER A 307 -23.08 -34.09 -38.86
CA SER A 307 -22.99 -33.05 -39.88
C SER A 307 -21.56 -32.97 -40.46
N PRO A 308 -21.37 -33.15 -41.79
CA PRO A 308 -20.06 -33.38 -42.39
C PRO A 308 -19.53 -32.12 -43.08
N TYR A 309 -18.84 -31.21 -42.37
CA TYR A 309 -17.94 -30.24 -43.04
C TYR A 309 -16.75 -29.88 -42.15
N ASN A 310 -15.71 -30.72 -42.27
CA ASN A 310 -14.35 -30.43 -41.83
C ASN A 310 -13.62 -29.58 -42.89
N THR A 311 -12.92 -28.52 -42.47
CA THR A 311 -11.82 -27.94 -43.24
C THR A 311 -10.54 -27.92 -42.39
N PRO A 312 -9.38 -28.36 -42.93
CA PRO A 312 -8.17 -28.55 -42.12
C PRO A 312 -7.30 -27.28 -42.05
N PRO A 313 -6.69 -26.95 -40.90
CA PRO A 313 -5.67 -25.92 -40.84
C PRO A 313 -4.28 -26.46 -41.25
N LYS A 314 -3.61 -25.69 -42.12
CA LYS A 314 -2.27 -25.91 -42.67
C LYS A 314 -1.19 -25.95 -41.59
N LYS A 315 -0.45 -27.07 -41.50
CA LYS A 315 0.82 -27.19 -40.75
C LYS A 315 1.94 -26.40 -41.43
N ARG A 316 2.55 -25.45 -40.72
CA ARG A 316 3.83 -24.83 -41.08
C ARG A 316 4.98 -25.65 -40.45
N LYS A 317 5.95 -26.05 -41.27
CA LYS A 317 7.18 -26.74 -40.84
C LYS A 317 8.21 -25.71 -40.31
N PRO A 318 8.82 -25.90 -39.13
CA PRO A 318 10.09 -25.25 -38.80
C PRO A 318 11.29 -26.12 -39.23
N SER A 319 12.29 -25.46 -39.79
CA SER A 319 13.57 -26.00 -40.25
C SER A 319 14.47 -26.41 -39.08
N ARG A 320 15.03 -27.63 -39.14
CA ARG A 320 16.09 -28.14 -38.26
C ARG A 320 17.44 -27.47 -38.56
N LEU A 321 18.15 -27.04 -37.52
CA LEU A 321 19.60 -26.82 -37.52
C LEU A 321 20.25 -27.80 -36.51
N PRO A 322 21.56 -28.12 -36.64
CA PRO A 322 22.20 -29.25 -35.96
C PRO A 322 22.56 -28.95 -34.51
N LEU A 323 22.56 -30.00 -33.68
CA LEU A 323 22.98 -29.98 -32.27
C LEU A 323 24.49 -29.77 -32.11
N THR A 324 24.88 -28.91 -31.16
CA THR A 324 26.20 -28.89 -30.54
C THR A 324 26.13 -29.45 -29.11
N PRO A 325 27.10 -30.26 -28.65
CA PRO A 325 27.09 -30.84 -27.32
C PRO A 325 27.76 -29.94 -26.25
N ASN A 326 27.22 -30.02 -25.03
CA ASN A 326 27.78 -29.61 -23.72
C ASN A 326 27.70 -28.12 -23.31
N SER A 327 26.61 -27.73 -22.63
CA SER A 327 26.67 -26.94 -21.38
C SER A 327 25.36 -27.07 -20.60
N SER A 328 25.43 -27.50 -19.34
CA SER A 328 24.31 -27.68 -18.43
C SER A 328 23.85 -26.35 -17.81
N THR A 329 22.71 -25.83 -18.24
CA THR A 329 21.96 -24.78 -17.52
C THR A 329 20.49 -24.97 -17.85
N ASP A 330 19.74 -25.49 -16.88
CA ASP A 330 18.30 -25.80 -16.93
C ASP A 330 17.54 -24.69 -16.18
N ASP A 331 16.75 -23.87 -16.90
CA ASP A 331 15.70 -23.04 -16.28
C ASP A 331 14.58 -22.64 -17.29
N ASP A 332 14.36 -23.47 -18.31
CA ASP A 332 13.33 -23.24 -19.33
C ASP A 332 12.03 -24.01 -19.03
N GLU A 333 11.20 -23.55 -18.08
CA GLU A 333 9.79 -24.00 -18.03
C GLU A 333 8.86 -23.08 -17.22
N PHE A 334 8.26 -22.09 -17.90
CA PHE A 334 7.04 -21.42 -17.43
C PHE A 334 6.22 -21.07 -18.68
N VAL A 335 5.48 -22.05 -19.18
CA VAL A 335 4.45 -21.87 -20.19
C VAL A 335 3.12 -21.80 -19.44
N GLN A 336 2.36 -20.72 -19.64
CA GLN A 336 0.96 -20.67 -19.23
C GLN A 336 0.21 -21.72 -20.06
N GLY A 337 -0.41 -22.67 -19.37
CA GLY A 337 -0.83 -23.97 -19.90
C GLY A 337 -1.58 -23.93 -21.23
N GLU A 338 -1.08 -24.74 -22.17
CA GLU A 338 -1.93 -25.40 -23.15
C GLU A 338 -2.52 -26.64 -22.45
N SER A 339 -3.84 -26.73 -22.47
CA SER A 339 -4.60 -27.90 -22.05
C SER A 339 -4.28 -29.08 -22.96
N GLU A 340 -3.62 -30.11 -22.44
CA GLU A 340 -3.50 -31.40 -23.13
C GLU A 340 -4.79 -32.22 -22.95
N PRO A 341 -5.22 -32.94 -23.99
CA PRO A 341 -6.45 -33.75 -23.98
C PRO A 341 -6.24 -35.09 -23.25
N ASP A 342 -7.30 -35.55 -22.59
CA ASP A 342 -7.44 -36.92 -22.07
C ASP A 342 -7.18 -37.95 -23.17
N GLU A 343 -6.18 -38.80 -22.99
CA GLU A 343 -6.09 -40.11 -23.65
C GLU A 343 -5.74 -41.21 -22.63
N ASP A 344 -6.64 -42.18 -22.60
CA ASP A 344 -6.47 -43.63 -22.40
C ASP A 344 -5.96 -44.17 -21.06
N ILE A 345 -6.94 -44.60 -20.25
CA ILE A 345 -6.82 -45.55 -19.14
C ILE A 345 -6.74 -46.97 -19.71
N PRO A 346 -5.73 -47.80 -19.39
CA PRO A 346 -5.80 -49.24 -19.58
C PRO A 346 -6.54 -49.91 -18.43
N GLU A 347 -7.43 -50.83 -18.78
CA GLU A 347 -8.21 -51.69 -17.91
C GLU A 347 -7.33 -52.66 -17.07
N ASP A 348 -7.91 -53.08 -15.93
CA ASP A 348 -7.66 -54.27 -15.12
C ASP A 348 -6.43 -54.38 -14.20
N ASN A 349 -6.67 -54.24 -12.89
CA ASN A 349 -6.82 -55.44 -12.05
C ASN A 349 -7.37 -55.19 -10.62
N VAL A 350 -8.25 -56.12 -10.27
CA VAL A 350 -8.98 -56.44 -9.04
C VAL A 350 -8.17 -56.35 -7.73
N SER A 351 -8.72 -55.69 -6.71
CA SER A 351 -8.84 -56.26 -5.35
C SER A 351 -9.80 -55.45 -4.45
N ASP A 352 -10.76 -56.17 -3.89
CA ASP A 352 -11.81 -55.72 -2.98
C ASP A 352 -11.28 -55.29 -1.61
N VAL A 353 -11.64 -54.08 -1.14
CA VAL A 353 -11.88 -53.79 0.28
C VAL A 353 -13.00 -52.75 0.37
N GLU A 354 -14.14 -53.19 0.92
CA GLU A 354 -15.26 -52.34 1.33
C GLU A 354 -14.84 -51.39 2.47
N GLU A 355 -14.97 -50.08 2.27
CA GLU A 355 -15.13 -49.14 3.38
C GLU A 355 -16.09 -48.01 2.99
N ALA A 356 -17.17 -47.88 3.77
CA ALA A 356 -18.29 -47.02 3.50
C ALA A 356 -17.96 -45.52 3.68
N ALA A 357 -18.00 -44.75 2.60
CA ALA A 357 -17.92 -43.29 2.64
C ALA A 357 -19.27 -42.63 2.31
N SER A 358 -19.71 -41.72 3.21
CA SER A 358 -20.87 -40.84 3.04
C SER A 358 -20.67 -39.79 1.93
N PRO A 359 -21.73 -39.38 1.20
CA PRO A 359 -21.60 -38.42 0.10
C PRO A 359 -21.58 -36.97 0.61
N VAL A 360 -20.41 -36.33 0.54
CA VAL A 360 -20.28 -34.87 0.71
C VAL A 360 -20.65 -34.18 -0.59
N ARG A 361 -21.77 -33.44 -0.56
CA ARG A 361 -22.28 -32.63 -1.67
C ARG A 361 -21.32 -31.49 -2.03
N THR A 362 -20.83 -31.48 -3.27
CA THR A 362 -20.14 -30.33 -3.87
C THR A 362 -21.14 -29.21 -4.19
N SER A 363 -21.13 -28.16 -3.37
CA SER A 363 -21.91 -26.94 -3.65
C SER A 363 -21.13 -25.67 -3.31
N ARG A 364 -20.13 -25.32 -4.14
CA ARG A 364 -19.35 -24.09 -3.95
C ARG A 364 -19.15 -23.27 -5.23
N GLY A 365 -20.25 -23.06 -5.97
CA GLY A 365 -20.28 -22.18 -7.16
C GLY A 365 -21.06 -20.87 -7.01
N ARG A 366 -21.56 -20.47 -5.83
CA ARG A 366 -22.57 -19.38 -5.75
C ARG A 366 -22.42 -18.35 -4.60
N LEU A 367 -21.24 -18.22 -4.00
CA LEU A 367 -21.05 -17.22 -2.91
C LEU A 367 -20.98 -15.78 -3.44
N ALA A 368 -20.26 -15.52 -4.54
CA ALA A 368 -20.17 -14.18 -5.13
C ALA A 368 -21.53 -13.66 -5.66
N ALA A 369 -22.32 -14.54 -6.30
CA ALA A 369 -23.65 -14.21 -6.80
C ALA A 369 -24.66 -13.94 -5.67
N ARG A 370 -24.53 -14.61 -4.51
CA ARG A 370 -25.37 -14.35 -3.33
C ARG A 370 -25.03 -13.01 -2.66
N LYS A 371 -23.75 -12.63 -2.57
CA LYS A 371 -23.32 -11.32 -2.04
C LYS A 371 -23.81 -10.16 -2.92
N ALA A 372 -23.75 -10.31 -4.25
CA ALA A 372 -24.31 -9.33 -5.18
C ALA A 372 -25.83 -9.17 -5.05
N ARG A 373 -26.58 -10.27 -4.84
CA ARG A 373 -28.04 -10.22 -4.65
C ARG A 373 -28.44 -9.63 -3.28
N SER A 374 -27.64 -9.82 -2.23
CA SER A 374 -27.86 -9.21 -0.92
C SER A 374 -27.70 -7.69 -0.96
N ASN A 375 -26.66 -7.18 -1.63
CA ASN A 375 -26.43 -5.75 -1.77
C ASN A 375 -27.51 -5.05 -2.61
N ILE A 376 -28.04 -5.72 -3.64
CA ILE A 376 -29.16 -5.18 -4.42
C ILE A 376 -30.44 -5.12 -3.57
N LYS A 377 -30.71 -6.14 -2.72
CA LYS A 377 -31.87 -6.10 -1.82
C LYS A 377 -31.79 -5.03 -0.74
N ALA A 378 -30.59 -4.72 -0.24
CA ALA A 378 -30.39 -3.66 0.75
C ALA A 378 -30.61 -2.24 0.17
N ALA A 379 -30.37 -2.06 -1.14
CA ALA A 379 -30.56 -0.78 -1.82
C ALA A 379 -32.03 -0.40 -2.13
N PHE A 380 -32.98 -1.34 -1.95
CA PHE A 380 -34.40 -1.13 -2.26
C PHE A 380 -35.32 -1.11 -1.02
N VAL A 381 -34.77 -0.95 0.18
CA VAL A 381 -35.60 -0.69 1.37
C VAL A 381 -36.14 0.74 1.29
N PRO A 382 -37.48 0.96 1.30
CA PRO A 382 -38.05 2.30 1.24
C PRO A 382 -37.66 3.12 2.47
N GLU A 383 -37.12 4.30 2.21
CA GLU A 383 -36.72 5.32 3.18
C GLU A 383 -37.88 5.63 4.15
N ARG A 384 -37.77 5.17 5.40
CA ARG A 384 -38.71 5.52 6.47
C ARG A 384 -38.57 7.02 6.76
N ARG A 385 -39.58 7.79 6.33
CA ARG A 385 -39.68 9.22 6.62
C ARG A 385 -39.75 9.46 8.15
N PRO A 386 -38.99 10.43 8.69
CA PRO A 386 -39.11 10.80 10.10
C PRO A 386 -40.49 11.41 10.37
N LEU A 387 -41.12 10.93 11.45
CA LEU A 387 -42.39 11.41 11.96
C LEU A 387 -42.28 12.88 12.35
N LYS A 388 -43.11 13.72 11.72
CA LYS A 388 -43.29 15.13 12.08
C LYS A 388 -43.93 15.20 13.47
N LEU A 389 -43.13 15.58 14.47
CA LEU A 389 -43.64 15.97 15.79
C LEU A 389 -44.43 17.29 15.62
N LYS A 390 -45.73 17.25 15.94
CA LYS A 390 -46.57 18.45 16.03
C LYS A 390 -46.21 19.21 17.32
N VAL A 391 -45.77 20.46 17.18
CA VAL A 391 -45.65 21.41 18.29
C VAL A 391 -46.97 22.17 18.39
N PRO A 392 -47.68 22.15 19.54
CA PRO A 392 -48.82 23.01 19.76
C PRO A 392 -48.41 24.31 20.48
N GLY A 393 -48.97 25.43 19.99
CA GLY A 393 -49.48 26.49 20.85
C GLY A 393 -48.48 27.53 21.37
N ILE A 394 -48.37 28.63 20.64
CA ILE A 394 -47.92 29.92 21.15
C ILE A 394 -49.02 30.46 22.07
N GLY A 395 -48.73 30.59 23.36
CA GLY A 395 -49.51 31.32 24.35
C GLY A 395 -48.64 32.40 25.03
N PRO A 396 -49.23 33.51 25.47
CA PRO A 396 -48.49 34.66 25.99
C PRO A 396 -47.86 34.37 27.37
N SER A 397 -46.60 34.78 27.49
CA SER A 397 -45.69 34.60 28.62
C SER A 397 -46.16 35.31 29.90
N PRO A 398 -46.34 34.60 31.04
CA PRO A 398 -46.24 35.22 32.35
C PRO A 398 -44.77 35.27 32.78
N GLN A 399 -44.42 36.38 33.44
CA GLN A 399 -43.09 36.71 33.95
C GLN A 399 -42.44 35.52 34.69
N LYS A 400 -41.36 34.99 34.10
CA LYS A 400 -40.53 33.95 34.74
C LYS A 400 -39.73 34.59 35.87
N ALA A 401 -40.16 34.32 37.10
CA ALA A 401 -39.30 34.37 38.26
C ALA A 401 -38.00 33.59 37.97
N GLN A 402 -36.89 34.26 38.25
CA GLN A 402 -35.52 33.76 38.07
C GLN A 402 -35.33 32.55 38.98
N ARG A 403 -35.64 31.35 38.46
CA ARG A 403 -35.32 30.08 39.11
C ARG A 403 -33.81 30.05 39.30
N GLN A 404 -33.37 30.06 40.55
CA GLN A 404 -31.99 29.77 40.91
C GLN A 404 -31.62 28.47 40.22
N ARG A 405 -30.61 28.51 39.34
CA ARG A 405 -30.08 27.31 38.70
C ARG A 405 -29.54 26.45 39.84
N GLY A 406 -30.26 25.37 40.16
CA GLY A 406 -29.79 24.38 41.12
C GLY A 406 -28.38 23.97 40.74
N VAL A 407 -27.52 23.81 41.76
CA VAL A 407 -26.14 23.39 41.59
C VAL A 407 -26.14 22.13 40.70
N PRO A 408 -25.38 22.10 39.60
CA PRO A 408 -25.36 20.96 38.69
C PRO A 408 -25.09 19.65 39.43
N SER A 409 -25.82 18.58 39.07
CA SER A 409 -25.74 17.26 39.70
C SER A 409 -24.31 16.72 39.88
N PHE A 410 -23.38 17.09 39.00
CA PHE A 410 -22.00 16.62 39.05
C PHE A 410 -21.20 17.22 40.22
N MET A 411 -21.62 18.37 40.78
CA MET A 411 -20.99 18.95 41.96
C MET A 411 -21.45 18.29 43.27
N THR A 412 -22.49 17.45 43.21
CA THR A 412 -23.01 16.69 44.36
C THR A 412 -22.75 15.19 44.26
N SER A 413 -22.14 14.71 43.17
CA SER A 413 -21.78 13.29 43.03
C SER A 413 -20.56 12.97 43.88
N HIS A 414 -20.70 11.96 44.73
CA HIS A 414 -19.57 11.36 45.44
C HIS A 414 -18.78 10.49 44.45
N TYR A 415 -17.54 10.89 44.14
CA TYR A 415 -16.60 10.08 43.37
C TYR A 415 -16.01 8.98 44.26
N ALA A 416 -15.65 7.83 43.67
CA ALA A 416 -14.98 6.76 44.39
C ALA A 416 -13.66 7.29 45.00
N PRO A 417 -13.29 6.90 46.24
CA PRO A 417 -12.06 7.37 46.89
C PRO A 417 -10.81 7.18 46.03
N GLU A 418 -10.73 6.06 45.31
CA GLU A 418 -9.63 5.71 44.40
C GLU A 418 -9.46 6.73 43.26
N VAL A 419 -10.56 7.25 42.71
CA VAL A 419 -10.53 8.28 41.65
C VAL A 419 -10.04 9.61 42.21
N MET A 420 -10.45 9.94 43.44
CA MET A 420 -9.99 11.15 44.13
C MET A 420 -8.52 11.05 44.55
N ASP A 421 -8.03 9.85 44.86
CA ASP A 421 -6.61 9.59 45.15
C ASP A 421 -5.76 9.70 43.88
N ALA A 422 -6.19 9.08 42.78
CA ALA A 422 -5.54 9.23 41.48
C ALA A 422 -5.52 10.71 41.01
N ALA A 423 -6.60 11.45 41.22
CA ALA A 423 -6.67 12.89 40.92
C ALA A 423 -5.74 13.73 41.82
N ARG A 424 -5.49 13.30 43.07
CA ARG A 424 -4.52 13.94 43.97
C ARG A 424 -3.08 13.62 43.59
N GLU A 425 -2.79 12.39 43.18
CA GLU A 425 -1.47 11.98 42.68
C GLU A 425 -1.11 12.70 41.37
N TYR A 426 -2.11 13.00 40.54
CA TYR A 426 -1.93 13.70 39.28
C TYR A 426 -1.21 15.06 39.42
N LEU A 427 -1.48 15.82 40.49
CA LEU A 427 -0.83 17.11 40.76
C LEU A 427 0.69 16.98 40.99
N ASN A 428 1.15 15.79 41.40
CA ASN A 428 2.55 15.53 41.72
C ASN A 428 3.25 14.70 40.63
N ARG A 429 2.63 14.47 39.47
CA ARG A 429 3.29 13.69 38.42
C ARG A 429 4.48 14.48 37.86
N GLU A 430 5.65 13.84 37.85
CA GLU A 430 6.77 14.34 37.06
C GLU A 430 6.53 13.97 35.59
N PRO A 431 6.57 14.94 34.66
CA PRO A 431 6.44 14.63 33.24
C PRO A 431 7.53 13.64 32.82
N ILE A 432 7.18 12.57 32.12
CA ILE A 432 8.16 11.61 31.60
C ILE A 432 8.80 12.23 30.37
N TYR A 433 10.14 12.31 30.33
CA TYR A 433 10.85 12.80 29.16
C TYR A 433 10.67 11.85 27.98
N LEU A 434 10.16 12.37 26.87
CA LEU A 434 10.10 11.66 25.60
C LEU A 434 11.09 12.31 24.63
N THR A 435 12.00 11.50 24.09
CA THR A 435 13.01 11.99 23.13
C THR A 435 12.33 12.49 21.85
N PRO A 436 12.48 13.78 21.48
CA PRO A 436 11.88 14.30 20.27
C PRO A 436 12.57 13.75 19.01
N PRO A 437 11.86 13.63 17.87
CA PRO A 437 12.47 13.29 16.59
C PRO A 437 13.57 14.31 16.23
N VAL A 438 14.68 13.85 15.64
CA VAL A 438 15.75 14.74 15.17
C VAL A 438 15.22 15.58 14.01
N LEU A 439 15.09 16.89 14.23
CA LEU A 439 14.64 17.82 13.21
C LEU A 439 15.83 18.30 12.38
N SER A 440 15.69 18.33 11.06
CA SER A 440 16.75 18.85 10.18
C SER A 440 17.03 20.34 10.46
N GLU A 441 18.32 20.71 10.36
CA GLU A 441 18.78 22.08 10.59
C GLU A 441 18.24 23.04 9.51
N GLY A 442 18.27 22.59 8.24
CA GLY A 442 17.76 23.32 7.08
C GLY A 442 16.25 23.24 6.86
N ARG A 443 15.45 22.85 7.87
CA ARG A 443 13.99 22.83 7.72
C ARG A 443 13.45 24.24 7.50
N LEU A 444 12.41 24.36 6.68
CA LEU A 444 11.69 25.60 6.52
C LEU A 444 11.07 26.00 7.87
N ARG A 445 11.34 27.23 8.32
CA ARG A 445 10.75 27.85 9.52
C ARG A 445 10.02 29.12 9.12
N ILE A 446 9.09 29.55 9.95
CA ILE A 446 8.47 30.87 9.81
C ILE A 446 9.46 31.88 10.39
N ASP A 447 10.07 32.67 9.53
CA ASP A 447 11.02 33.73 9.86
C ASP A 447 10.41 35.13 9.62
N ASP A 448 11.14 36.18 9.97
CA ASP A 448 10.71 37.57 9.81
C ASP A 448 10.32 37.92 8.36
N TYR A 449 10.88 37.19 7.38
CA TYR A 449 10.66 37.42 5.96
C TYR A 449 9.45 36.66 5.42
N SER A 450 9.02 35.55 6.03
CA SER A 450 7.93 34.70 5.53
C SER A 450 6.66 34.76 6.37
N ILE A 451 6.73 35.30 7.58
CA ILE A 451 5.64 35.46 8.55
C ILE A 451 4.35 36.11 8.00
N TYR A 452 4.46 37.07 7.09
CA TYR A 452 3.29 37.73 6.49
C TYR A 452 2.42 36.76 5.67
N LEU A 453 3.00 35.65 5.17
CA LEU A 453 2.27 34.60 4.44
C LEU A 453 1.40 33.74 5.37
N TYR A 454 1.74 33.69 6.66
CA TYR A 454 1.11 32.79 7.62
C TYR A 454 0.20 33.51 8.63
N SER A 455 0.37 34.82 8.78
CA SER A 455 -0.46 35.66 9.67
C SER A 455 -1.77 36.12 9.01
N SER A 456 -2.77 36.45 9.82
CA SER A 456 -4.04 37.01 9.36
C SER A 456 -3.93 38.53 9.20
N PRO A 457 -4.36 39.10 8.08
CA PRO A 457 -4.60 40.54 7.99
C PRO A 457 -5.76 40.95 8.91
N PRO A 458 -5.78 42.21 9.40
CA PRO A 458 -4.77 43.26 9.16
C PRO A 458 -3.51 43.08 10.04
N HIS A 459 -2.34 43.38 9.47
CA HIS A 459 -1.06 43.33 10.18
C HIS A 459 -0.75 44.70 10.80
N THR A 460 -0.92 44.84 12.11
CA THR A 460 -0.66 46.10 12.84
C THR A 460 0.79 46.23 13.32
N SER A 461 1.47 45.10 13.57
CA SER A 461 2.86 45.04 14.00
C SER A 461 3.46 43.66 13.68
N MET A 462 4.80 43.54 13.75
CA MET A 462 5.52 42.27 13.62
C MET A 462 5.07 41.26 14.69
N GLU A 463 4.89 41.72 15.92
CA GLU A 463 4.39 40.91 17.04
C GLU A 463 2.96 40.39 16.78
N ALA A 464 2.07 41.24 16.24
CA ALA A 464 0.71 40.81 15.88
C ALA A 464 0.72 39.76 14.75
N MET A 465 1.68 39.86 13.81
CA MET A 465 1.87 38.84 12.78
C MET A 465 2.32 37.50 13.39
N TYR A 466 3.31 37.52 14.28
CA TYR A 466 3.74 36.31 15.01
C TYR A 466 2.63 35.70 15.85
N ALA A 467 1.91 36.50 16.63
CA ALA A 467 0.77 36.05 17.43
C ALA A 467 -0.30 35.40 16.55
N SER A 468 -0.59 35.97 15.38
CA SER A 468 -1.57 35.41 14.46
C SER A 468 -1.09 34.15 13.73
N ALA A 469 0.17 34.10 13.31
CA ALA A 469 0.73 32.94 12.61
C ALA A 469 0.92 31.73 13.54
N TYR A 470 1.23 31.97 14.81
CA TYR A 470 1.38 30.95 15.85
C TYR A 470 0.09 30.73 16.66
N ASP A 471 -1.05 31.29 16.24
CA ASP A 471 -2.32 30.95 16.87
C ASP A 471 -2.69 29.49 16.57
N HIS A 472 -2.97 28.69 17.61
CA HIS A 472 -3.31 27.27 17.48
C HIS A 472 -4.54 27.05 16.58
N ALA A 473 -5.46 28.03 16.54
CA ALA A 473 -6.68 27.97 15.74
C ALA A 473 -6.51 28.49 14.30
N ARG A 474 -5.36 29.11 13.96
CA ARG A 474 -5.14 29.81 12.68
C ARG A 474 -5.48 28.98 11.45
N PHE A 475 -5.13 27.70 11.46
CA PHE A 475 -5.27 26.78 10.33
C PHE A 475 -6.37 25.73 10.54
N ASN A 476 -7.28 25.96 11.50
CA ASN A 476 -8.30 24.99 11.93
C ASN A 476 -7.69 23.63 12.32
N GLY A 477 -6.57 23.64 13.04
CA GLY A 477 -5.81 22.46 13.45
C GLY A 477 -4.35 22.48 13.00
N PRO A 478 -3.67 21.32 13.00
CA PRO A 478 -2.27 21.21 12.57
C PRO A 478 -2.13 21.49 11.07
N ARG A 479 -1.01 22.09 10.68
CA ARG A 479 -0.69 22.32 9.27
C ARG A 479 -0.33 21.01 8.58
N ARG A 480 -0.86 20.82 7.36
CA ARG A 480 -0.56 19.65 6.51
C ARG A 480 0.69 19.82 5.62
N HIS A 481 1.28 21.01 5.61
CA HIS A 481 2.40 21.35 4.73
C HIS A 481 3.39 22.26 5.47
N ALA A 482 4.67 22.14 5.12
CA ALA A 482 5.74 22.98 5.66
C ALA A 482 5.49 24.49 5.44
N PRO A 483 6.09 25.37 6.26
CA PRO A 483 6.88 25.10 7.46
C PRO A 483 6.02 24.61 8.65
N PHE A 484 6.36 23.46 9.24
CA PHE A 484 5.65 22.95 10.41
C PHE A 484 6.01 23.80 11.64
N ARG A 485 5.01 24.32 12.36
CA ARG A 485 5.25 25.17 13.54
C ARG A 485 5.74 24.30 14.70
N GLU A 486 6.52 24.90 15.59
CA GLU A 486 6.95 24.25 16.83
C GLU A 486 5.81 24.39 17.85
N LEU A 487 5.35 23.27 18.41
CA LEU A 487 4.13 23.22 19.20
C LEU A 487 4.23 24.07 20.48
N HIS A 488 5.43 24.16 21.07
CA HIS A 488 5.64 24.96 22.28
C HIS A 488 5.47 26.47 22.04
N LEU A 489 5.68 26.94 20.81
CA LEU A 489 5.53 28.35 20.40
C LEU A 489 4.08 28.73 20.07
N LEU A 490 3.17 27.76 19.92
CA LEU A 490 1.77 28.04 19.59
C LEU A 490 1.04 28.78 20.74
N SER A 491 -0.02 29.51 20.43
CA SER A 491 -0.91 30.08 21.45
C SER A 491 -1.51 28.98 22.34
N GLN A 492 -1.91 29.32 23.56
CA GLN A 492 -2.58 28.35 24.43
C GLN A 492 -3.94 27.96 23.82
N PRO A 493 -4.25 26.65 23.70
CA PRO A 493 -5.56 26.21 23.27
C PRO A 493 -6.66 26.71 24.20
N TYR A 494 -7.88 26.86 23.68
CA TYR A 494 -9.01 27.26 24.52
C TYR A 494 -9.21 26.28 25.69
N PRO A 495 -9.53 26.76 26.91
CA PRO A 495 -9.66 25.89 28.07
C PRO A 495 -10.70 24.76 27.93
N ASN A 496 -11.70 24.95 27.09
CA ASN A 496 -12.76 23.97 26.80
C ASN A 496 -12.47 23.11 25.55
N ASP A 497 -11.33 23.33 24.88
CA ASP A 497 -10.90 22.49 23.76
C ASP A 497 -10.09 21.31 24.31
N THR A 498 -10.76 20.16 24.39
CA THR A 498 -10.20 18.88 24.82
C THR A 498 -9.86 17.96 23.64
N SER A 499 -9.78 18.50 22.42
CA SER A 499 -9.38 17.73 21.24
C SER A 499 -7.92 17.27 21.35
N ASP A 500 -7.59 16.14 20.71
CA ASP A 500 -6.22 15.62 20.62
C ASP A 500 -5.19 16.67 20.16
N TRP A 501 -5.60 17.61 19.30
CA TRP A 501 -4.76 18.71 18.86
C TRP A 501 -4.38 19.67 20.01
N ALA A 502 -5.38 20.17 20.75
CA ALA A 502 -5.16 21.04 21.89
C ALA A 502 -4.32 20.35 22.97
N GLU A 503 -4.63 19.08 23.17
CA GLU A 503 -3.97 18.17 24.09
C GLU A 503 -2.49 17.94 23.74
N ASN A 504 -2.15 17.73 22.47
CA ASN A 504 -0.76 17.60 22.02
C ASN A 504 0.03 18.90 22.21
N ILE A 505 -0.60 20.07 22.00
CA ILE A 505 0.04 21.38 22.25
C ILE A 505 0.37 21.54 23.74
N ARG A 506 -0.59 21.26 24.63
CA ARG A 506 -0.39 21.37 26.09
C ARG A 506 0.74 20.45 26.56
N TRP A 507 0.75 19.20 26.09
CA TRP A 507 1.80 18.24 26.40
C TRP A 507 3.17 18.73 25.91
N ALA A 508 3.25 19.20 24.66
CA ALA A 508 4.52 19.67 24.08
C ALA A 508 5.06 20.92 24.80
N LYS A 509 4.19 21.82 25.25
CA LYS A 509 4.58 22.97 26.09
C LYS A 509 5.14 22.53 27.44
N GLN A 510 4.52 21.54 28.09
CA GLN A 510 5.02 20.98 29.35
C GLN A 510 6.41 20.35 29.16
N GLN A 511 6.61 19.56 28.11
CA GLN A 511 7.90 18.93 27.82
C GLN A 511 8.99 19.94 27.49
N PHE A 512 8.67 21.00 26.75
CA PHE A 512 9.61 22.09 26.49
C PHE A 512 9.99 22.82 27.79
N ALA A 513 9.03 23.11 28.66
CA ALA A 513 9.30 23.78 29.94
C ALA A 513 10.20 22.97 30.87
N MET A 514 10.03 21.64 30.92
CA MET A 514 10.79 20.76 31.80
C MET A 514 12.12 20.30 31.20
N PHE A 515 12.17 20.05 29.90
CA PHE A 515 13.29 19.35 29.25
C PHE A 515 13.88 20.07 28.04
N GLY A 516 13.27 21.17 27.58
CA GLY A 516 13.69 21.86 26.36
C GLY A 516 13.43 21.06 25.08
N SER A 517 12.59 20.01 25.12
CA SER A 517 12.30 19.19 23.94
C SER A 517 11.46 19.95 22.92
N ILE A 518 11.81 19.88 21.64
CA ILE A 518 11.11 20.59 20.57
C ILE A 518 10.29 19.60 19.74
N TRP A 519 8.98 19.81 19.71
CA TRP A 519 8.02 19.06 18.92
C TRP A 519 7.38 19.95 17.86
N THR A 520 6.99 19.38 16.72
CA THR A 520 6.43 20.14 15.58
C THR A 520 5.04 19.65 15.19
N GLU A 521 4.36 20.41 14.33
CA GLU A 521 3.10 20.03 13.69
C GLU A 521 3.20 18.88 12.69
N TYR A 522 4.39 18.30 12.51
CA TYR A 522 4.57 17.17 11.62
C TYR A 522 3.74 15.97 12.10
N ASP A 523 3.03 15.30 11.19
CA ASP A 523 2.08 14.22 11.54
C ASP A 523 2.72 13.14 12.42
N TYR A 524 3.96 12.74 12.12
CA TYR A 524 4.71 11.78 12.94
C TYR A 524 4.96 12.28 14.38
N SER A 525 5.28 13.57 14.57
CA SER A 525 5.43 14.14 15.91
C SER A 525 4.10 14.07 16.68
N LEU A 526 3.00 14.40 16.03
CA LEU A 526 1.67 14.36 16.67
C LEU A 526 1.26 12.94 17.04
N GLU A 527 1.49 11.97 16.15
CA GLU A 527 1.23 10.55 16.42
C GLU A 527 2.06 10.02 17.59
N CYS A 528 3.36 10.34 17.65
CA CYS A 528 4.22 9.96 18.78
C CYS A 528 3.71 10.54 20.11
N ILE A 529 3.32 11.82 20.12
CA ILE A 529 2.79 12.47 21.32
C ILE A 529 1.48 11.81 21.75
N THR A 530 0.54 11.62 20.82
CA THR A 530 -0.76 11.01 21.11
C THR A 530 -0.60 9.58 21.65
N ALA A 531 0.23 8.76 20.99
CA ALA A 531 0.50 7.40 21.43
C ALA A 531 1.08 7.37 22.84
N HIS A 532 2.10 8.19 23.11
CA HIS A 532 2.73 8.27 24.42
C HIS A 532 1.78 8.75 25.51
N ARG A 533 0.98 9.78 25.23
CA ARG A 533 -0.05 10.27 26.17
C ARG A 533 -1.05 9.17 26.52
N HIS A 534 -1.52 8.41 25.54
CA HIS A 534 -2.47 7.32 25.77
C HIS A 534 -1.83 6.20 26.60
N GLU A 535 -0.58 5.86 26.31
CA GLU A 535 0.18 4.82 27.03
C GLU A 535 0.34 5.16 28.52
N ILE A 536 0.70 6.40 28.85
CA ILE A 536 0.95 6.81 30.24
C ILE A 536 -0.28 7.40 30.94
N GLY A 537 -1.45 7.42 30.27
CA GLY A 537 -2.66 8.07 30.77
C GLY A 537 -2.50 9.58 30.98
N TRP A 538 -1.66 10.24 30.17
CA TRP A 538 -1.49 11.68 30.24
C TRP A 538 -2.72 12.39 29.66
N VAL A 539 -3.36 13.20 30.50
CA VAL A 539 -4.35 14.21 30.11
C VAL A 539 -3.86 15.60 30.57
N SER A 540 -4.55 16.67 30.21
CA SER A 540 -4.27 18.03 30.73
C SER A 540 -5.15 18.37 31.95
N GLU A 541 -4.81 19.46 32.65
CA GLU A 541 -5.65 19.98 33.73
C GLU A 541 -7.02 20.45 33.24
N GLU A 542 -7.10 20.96 32.02
CA GLU A 542 -8.33 21.37 31.36
C GLU A 542 -9.29 20.20 31.18
N VAL A 543 -8.77 19.07 30.69
CA VAL A 543 -9.54 17.84 30.52
C VAL A 543 -10.09 17.33 31.86
N ILE A 544 -9.27 17.36 32.92
CA ILE A 544 -9.70 16.98 34.27
C ILE A 544 -10.79 17.92 34.78
N ARG A 545 -10.63 19.24 34.56
CA ARG A 545 -11.61 20.25 34.98
C ARG A 545 -12.96 20.08 34.27
N ASP A 546 -12.95 19.64 33.03
CA ASP A 546 -14.16 19.35 32.24
C ASP A 546 -14.82 18.01 32.60
N GLY A 547 -14.25 17.26 33.56
CA GLY A 547 -14.88 16.09 34.19
C GLY A 547 -14.63 14.78 33.48
N MET A 548 -13.39 14.55 33.02
CA MET A 548 -12.92 13.21 32.65
C MET A 548 -12.97 12.22 33.83
#